data_AF-A0A1Q7V8A3-F1
#
_entry.id   AF-A0A1Q7V8A3-F1
#
_cell.length_a   1.000
_cell.length_b   1.000
_cell.length_c   1.000
_cell.angle_alpha   90.00
_cell.angle_beta   90.00
_cell.angle_gamma   90.00
#
_symmetry.space_group_name_H-M   'P 1'
#
loop_
_entity.id
_entity.type
_entity.pdbx_description
1 polymer ?
#
loop_
_entity_poly.entity_id
_entity_poly.type
_entity_poly.pdbx_seq_one_letter_code
_entity_poly.pdbx_strand_id
1 'polypeptide(L)'
;MWLTLRVVVANVAHGAIPQSHPYIYYLIQLPEQLGWPLLVLGIAGIASCYWWGKRDNVVPMLLWIAACFIAETAMSNKVPRYIMYWIPPLVYFAVAPLMLDKGPQWVRAGLRIIVAGLLVQAGVSAWSYQRPYVSGYAGLAHRLLQEKQGVVLSDVRLPGDLIFFIRGSDPDKRFIIDRKALYVVRNLKKYGSVELARSTEDVQNTMRRNGVKYVAIEEGMTLGFEAQHALRDLLRTKQFRLLGEFPVETNDPDFAGHRLLLYENLQAVPPTAEVYRVKMMTLDEDITVPMSTMVDGASSSRSGNR
;
A
#
# COMPACT_ATOMS: atom_id res chain seq x y z
N MET A 1 33.77 23.58 11.64
CA MET A 1 33.33 22.63 12.68
C MET A 1 31.90 22.99 13.06
N TRP A 2 30.91 22.50 12.31
CA TRP A 2 29.49 22.79 12.57
C TRP A 2 28.91 21.64 13.38
N LEU A 3 28.63 21.90 14.66
CA LEU A 3 27.92 20.98 15.54
C LEU A 3 26.51 20.75 14.99
N THR A 4 26.29 19.59 14.36
CA THR A 4 24.95 19.08 14.16
C THR A 4 24.46 18.57 15.51
N LEU A 5 23.67 19.38 16.20
CA LEU A 5 22.88 18.93 17.34
C LEU A 5 21.96 17.80 16.85
N ARG A 6 22.40 16.55 17.02
CA ARG A 6 21.52 15.39 16.96
C ARG A 6 20.62 15.43 18.19
N VAL A 7 19.58 16.26 18.12
CA VAL A 7 18.44 16.12 19.03
C VAL A 7 17.80 14.79 18.65
N VAL A 8 18.14 13.76 19.41
CA VAL A 8 17.40 12.50 19.45
C VAL A 8 16.06 12.84 20.08
N VAL A 9 15.12 13.31 19.27
CA VAL A 9 13.71 13.21 19.64
C VAL A 9 13.47 11.72 19.79
N ALA A 10 13.16 11.31 21.01
CA ALA A 10 12.79 9.94 21.34
C ALA A 10 11.60 9.53 20.45
N ASN A 11 11.93 8.96 19.29
CA ASN A 11 10.98 8.45 18.33
C ASN A 11 10.44 7.14 18.89
N VAL A 12 9.23 7.21 19.42
CA VAL A 12 8.50 6.11 20.08
C VAL A 12 8.18 4.93 19.14
N ALA A 13 8.63 4.92 17.88
CA ALA A 13 8.41 3.82 16.96
C ALA A 13 9.70 3.36 16.26
N HIS A 14 9.99 2.07 16.39
CA HIS A 14 11.18 1.40 15.93
C HIS A 14 11.36 1.46 14.40
N GLY A 15 12.60 1.74 13.95
CA GLY A 15 13.04 1.59 12.55
C GLY A 15 12.92 2.86 11.72
N ALA A 16 13.74 3.88 12.01
CA ALA A 16 13.84 5.08 11.17
C ALA A 16 14.91 4.88 10.08
N ILE A 17 14.53 5.04 8.81
CA ILE A 17 15.50 5.33 7.75
C ILE A 17 15.98 6.77 7.98
N PRO A 18 17.30 7.07 7.90
CA PRO A 18 17.79 8.43 7.88
C PRO A 18 17.17 9.17 6.68
N GLN A 19 16.25 10.09 6.96
CA GLN A 19 15.69 11.00 5.96
C GLN A 19 16.54 12.26 5.94
N SER A 20 16.92 12.73 4.75
CA SER A 20 17.48 14.07 4.62
C SER A 20 16.38 15.08 4.98
N HIS A 21 16.68 15.94 5.96
CA HIS A 21 15.81 17.04 6.40
C HIS A 21 14.40 16.63 6.90
N PRO A 22 14.29 15.82 7.98
CA PRO A 22 13.02 15.27 8.45
C PRO A 22 11.96 16.32 8.84
N TYR A 23 12.40 17.52 9.22
CA TYR A 23 11.52 18.62 9.65
C TYR A 23 10.89 19.41 8.50
N ILE A 24 11.54 19.43 7.32
CA ILE A 24 11.06 20.17 6.14
C ILE A 24 10.69 19.25 4.98
N TYR A 25 10.77 17.93 5.18
CA TYR A 25 10.43 16.91 4.18
C TYR A 25 9.11 17.22 3.48
N TYR A 26 8.05 17.49 4.24
CA TYR A 26 6.72 17.75 3.68
C TYR A 26 6.63 19.06 2.92
N LEU A 27 7.37 20.10 3.35
CA LEU A 27 7.44 21.37 2.63
C LEU A 27 8.09 21.19 1.25
N ILE A 28 9.12 20.35 1.15
CA ILE A 28 9.80 20.02 -0.12
C ILE A 28 8.86 19.23 -1.04
N GLN A 29 7.95 18.44 -0.49
CA GLN A 29 7.04 17.56 -1.23
C GLN A 29 5.76 18.27 -1.70
N LEU A 30 5.41 19.44 -1.14
CA LEU A 30 4.22 20.20 -1.52
C LEU A 30 4.11 20.50 -3.04
N PRO A 31 5.18 20.94 -3.74
CA PRO A 31 5.11 21.18 -5.18
C PRO A 31 4.77 19.93 -6.00
N GLU A 32 5.16 18.74 -5.55
CA GLU A 32 4.87 17.50 -6.26
C GLU A 32 3.38 17.11 -6.18
N GLN A 33 2.66 17.52 -5.14
CA GLN A 33 1.22 17.25 -5.01
C GLN A 33 0.32 18.36 -5.51
N LEU A 34 0.63 19.62 -5.22
CA LEU A 34 -0.18 20.77 -5.62
C LEU A 34 0.22 21.34 -6.98
N GLY A 35 1.45 21.10 -7.42
CA GLY A 35 2.06 21.83 -8.51
C GLY A 35 2.51 23.24 -8.08
N TRP A 36 3.58 23.73 -8.70
CA TRP A 36 4.10 25.08 -8.46
C TRP A 36 3.06 26.20 -8.61
N PRO A 37 2.17 26.21 -9.63
CA PRO A 37 1.24 27.32 -9.80
C PRO A 37 0.27 27.49 -8.63
N LEU A 38 -0.36 26.40 -8.17
CA LEU A 38 -1.28 26.45 -7.03
C LEU A 38 -0.56 26.76 -5.72
N LEU A 39 0.66 26.26 -5.55
CA LEU A 39 1.46 26.57 -4.36
C LEU A 39 1.82 28.05 -4.28
N VAL A 40 2.28 28.65 -5.38
CA VAL A 40 2.59 30.09 -5.44
C VAL A 40 1.34 30.92 -5.16
N LEU A 41 0.20 30.56 -5.75
CA LEU A 41 -1.07 31.23 -5.48
C LEU A 41 -1.52 31.07 -4.02
N GLY A 42 -1.35 29.88 -3.44
CA GLY A 42 -1.65 29.62 -2.03
C GLY A 42 -0.81 30.49 -1.11
N ILE A 43 0.50 30.57 -1.34
CA ILE A 43 1.42 31.43 -0.56
C ILE A 43 1.06 32.92 -0.73
N ALA A 44 0.81 33.36 -1.97
CA ALA A 44 0.38 34.73 -2.24
C ALA A 44 -0.98 35.05 -1.58
N GLY A 45 -1.89 34.08 -1.56
CA GLY A 45 -3.18 34.17 -0.87
C GLY A 45 -3.02 34.32 0.64
N ILE A 46 -2.12 33.54 1.26
CA ILE A 46 -1.76 33.67 2.67
C ILE A 46 -1.18 35.06 2.94
N ALA A 47 -0.22 35.51 2.13
CA ALA A 47 0.42 36.82 2.31
C ALA A 47 -0.54 38.00 2.14
N SER A 48 -1.56 37.85 1.29
CA SER A 48 -2.57 38.86 1.02
C SER A 48 -3.86 38.72 1.84
N CYS A 49 -3.94 37.74 2.76
CA CYS A 49 -5.19 37.37 3.44
C CYS A 49 -5.84 38.54 4.20
N TYR A 50 -5.05 39.52 4.65
CA TYR A 50 -5.52 40.74 5.30
C TYR A 50 -6.40 41.62 4.39
N TRP A 51 -6.26 41.52 3.06
CA TRP A 51 -6.96 42.39 2.10
C TRP A 51 -8.30 41.84 1.59
N TRP A 52 -8.55 40.54 1.76
CA TRP A 52 -9.73 39.87 1.21
C TRP A 52 -10.40 38.89 2.18
N GLY A 53 -9.67 38.35 3.16
CA GLY A 53 -10.15 37.31 4.05
C GLY A 53 -10.78 37.85 5.33
N LYS A 54 -11.93 37.27 5.71
CA LYS A 54 -12.47 37.45 7.06
C LYS A 54 -11.65 36.62 8.05
N ARG A 55 -11.35 37.19 9.23
CA ARG A 55 -10.58 36.53 10.29
C ARG A 55 -11.15 35.15 10.65
N ASP A 56 -12.48 35.04 10.71
CA ASP A 56 -13.20 33.82 11.07
C ASP A 56 -12.97 32.66 10.09
N ASN A 57 -12.59 32.96 8.84
CA ASN A 57 -12.28 31.94 7.84
C ASN A 57 -10.77 31.69 7.73
N VAL A 58 -9.97 32.77 7.78
CA VAL A 58 -8.50 32.68 7.61
C VAL A 58 -7.84 31.97 8.79
N VAL A 59 -8.24 32.29 10.03
CA VAL A 59 -7.58 31.74 11.23
C VAL A 59 -7.72 30.22 11.31
N PRO A 60 -8.90 29.61 11.14
CA PRO A 60 -9.01 28.15 11.10
C PRO A 60 -8.17 27.49 10.01
N MET A 61 -8.06 28.10 8.83
CA MET A 61 -7.26 27.55 7.72
C MET A 61 -5.75 27.59 8.02
N LEU A 62 -5.27 28.67 8.65
CA LEU A 62 -3.87 28.75 9.11
C LEU A 62 -3.60 27.76 10.25
N LEU A 63 -4.53 27.62 11.19
CA LEU A 63 -4.42 26.64 12.28
C LEU A 63 -4.44 25.20 11.74
N TRP A 64 -5.21 24.92 10.69
CA TRP A 64 -5.18 23.63 10.00
C TRP A 64 -3.79 23.36 9.44
N ILE A 65 -3.23 24.30 8.65
CA ILE A 65 -1.88 24.16 8.10
C ILE A 65 -0.85 23.90 9.21
N ALA A 66 -0.92 24.67 10.30
CA ALA A 66 -0.03 24.49 11.45
C ALA A 66 -0.20 23.13 12.13
N ALA A 67 -1.44 22.67 12.32
CA ALA A 67 -1.75 21.38 12.93
C ALA A 67 -1.22 20.21 12.08
N CYS A 68 -1.44 20.25 10.76
CA CYS A 68 -0.87 19.28 9.83
C CYS A 68 0.65 19.28 9.89
N PHE A 69 1.29 20.46 9.86
CA PHE A 69 2.74 20.56 9.97
C PHE A 69 3.29 19.95 11.26
N ILE A 70 2.68 20.25 12.41
CA ILE A 70 3.12 19.72 13.71
C ILE A 70 2.94 18.20 13.75
N ALA A 71 1.74 17.70 13.41
CA ALA A 71 1.41 16.28 13.48
C ALA A 71 2.31 15.46 12.54
N GLU A 72 2.46 15.89 11.29
CA GLU A 72 3.26 15.19 10.31
C GLU A 72 4.76 15.27 10.64
N THR A 73 5.24 16.41 11.15
CA THR A 73 6.64 16.54 11.62
C THR A 73 6.93 15.56 12.75
N ALA A 74 5.99 15.32 13.65
CA ALA A 74 6.10 14.34 14.73
C ALA A 74 6.09 12.87 14.25
N MET A 75 5.54 12.57 13.06
CA MET A 75 5.53 11.21 12.53
C MET A 75 6.93 10.75 12.09
N SER A 76 7.40 9.62 12.62
CA SER A 76 8.70 9.05 12.25
C SER A 76 8.75 8.53 10.81
N ASN A 77 7.62 8.07 10.27
CA ASN A 77 7.56 7.58 8.89
C ASN A 77 7.10 8.70 7.96
N LYS A 78 8.01 9.19 7.12
CA LYS A 78 7.73 10.24 6.15
C LYS A 78 7.27 9.64 4.83
N VAL A 79 6.02 9.91 4.45
CA VAL A 79 5.42 9.41 3.21
C VAL A 79 4.63 10.54 2.54
N PRO A 80 4.77 10.76 1.22
CA PRO A 80 4.15 11.91 0.54
C PRO A 80 2.63 11.96 0.71
N ARG A 81 1.93 10.82 0.78
CA ARG A 81 0.46 10.81 0.90
C ARG A 81 -0.10 11.58 2.11
N TYR A 82 0.69 11.83 3.16
CA TYR A 82 0.21 12.54 4.34
C TYR A 82 -0.05 14.03 4.06
N ILE A 83 0.68 14.66 3.13
CA ILE A 83 0.42 16.07 2.77
C ILE A 83 -0.90 16.31 2.02
N MET A 84 -1.66 15.25 1.71
CA MET A 84 -3.01 15.39 1.14
C MET A 84 -3.93 16.23 2.04
N TYR A 85 -3.69 16.23 3.36
CA TYR A 85 -4.46 17.04 4.31
C TYR A 85 -4.15 18.54 4.25
N TRP A 86 -3.07 18.96 3.59
CA TRP A 86 -2.74 20.38 3.37
C TRP A 86 -3.48 20.96 2.18
N ILE A 87 -3.99 20.12 1.28
CA ILE A 87 -4.60 20.55 0.03
C ILE A 87 -5.80 21.48 0.29
N PRO A 88 -6.78 21.16 1.15
CA PRO A 88 -7.94 22.03 1.36
C PRO A 88 -7.58 23.46 1.80
N PRO A 89 -6.79 23.70 2.86
CA PRO A 89 -6.46 25.06 3.27
C PRO A 89 -5.56 25.79 2.26
N LEU A 90 -4.65 25.08 1.57
CA LEU A 90 -3.82 25.73 0.55
C LEU A 90 -4.63 26.14 -0.68
N VAL A 91 -5.59 25.33 -1.12
CA VAL A 91 -6.52 25.68 -2.19
C VAL A 91 -7.43 26.83 -1.78
N TYR A 92 -7.88 26.88 -0.51
CA TYR A 92 -8.64 28.02 0.03
C TYR A 92 -7.87 29.33 -0.14
N PHE A 93 -6.57 29.35 0.14
CA PHE A 93 -5.75 30.54 -0.10
C PHE A 93 -5.45 30.77 -1.58
N ALA A 94 -5.29 29.72 -2.39
CA ALA A 94 -4.99 29.84 -3.81
C ALA A 94 -6.10 30.54 -4.61
N VAL A 95 -7.34 30.49 -4.13
CA VAL A 95 -8.47 31.22 -4.76
C VAL A 95 -8.58 32.69 -4.35
N ALA A 96 -7.69 33.19 -3.49
CA ALA A 96 -7.62 34.60 -3.09
C ALA A 96 -7.76 35.60 -4.25
N PRO A 97 -7.13 35.40 -5.43
CA PRO A 97 -7.25 36.35 -6.53
C PRO A 97 -8.67 36.50 -7.08
N LEU A 98 -9.55 35.50 -6.88
CA LEU A 98 -10.97 35.60 -7.26
C LEU A 98 -11.74 36.55 -6.33
N MET A 99 -11.29 36.68 -5.08
CA MET A 99 -11.93 37.44 -4.01
C MET A 99 -11.36 38.85 -3.84
N LEU A 100 -10.35 39.23 -4.64
CA LEU A 100 -9.78 40.57 -4.60
C LEU A 100 -10.74 41.57 -5.27
N ASP A 101 -11.36 42.42 -4.46
CA ASP A 101 -12.24 43.48 -4.94
C ASP A 101 -11.52 44.83 -5.13
N LYS A 102 -10.29 44.95 -4.60
CA LYS A 102 -9.47 46.15 -4.68
C LYS A 102 -8.44 46.04 -5.81
N GLY A 103 -8.15 47.15 -6.49
CA GLY A 103 -7.12 47.25 -7.52
C GLY A 103 -7.65 47.43 -8.95
N PRO A 104 -6.73 47.65 -9.92
CA PRO A 104 -7.10 47.91 -11.31
C PRO A 104 -7.91 46.75 -11.91
N GLN A 105 -8.98 47.07 -12.66
CA GLN A 105 -9.88 46.06 -13.23
C GLN A 105 -9.15 45.07 -14.16
N TRP A 106 -8.17 45.55 -14.94
CA TRP A 106 -7.39 44.69 -15.84
C TRP A 106 -6.53 43.66 -15.10
N VAL A 107 -5.94 44.03 -13.94
CA VAL A 107 -5.18 43.10 -13.08
C VAL A 107 -6.11 42.03 -12.53
N ARG A 108 -7.27 42.44 -12.02
CA ARG A 108 -8.27 41.51 -11.47
C ARG A 108 -8.80 40.55 -12.52
N ALA A 109 -9.10 41.06 -13.72
CA ALA A 109 -9.53 40.23 -14.84
C ALA A 109 -8.44 39.22 -15.24
N GLY A 110 -7.18 39.68 -15.36
CA GLY A 110 -6.05 38.79 -15.64
C GLY A 110 -5.88 37.69 -14.60
N LEU A 111 -5.92 38.03 -13.31
CA LEU A 111 -5.80 37.05 -12.22
C LEU A 111 -6.94 36.03 -12.21
N ARG A 112 -8.18 36.47 -12.46
CA ARG A 112 -9.34 35.57 -12.56
C ARG A 112 -9.21 34.62 -13.75
N ILE A 113 -8.75 35.10 -14.90
CA ILE A 113 -8.48 34.28 -16.08
C ILE A 113 -7.39 33.25 -15.78
N ILE A 114 -6.31 33.65 -15.09
CA ILE A 114 -5.23 32.73 -14.70
C ILE A 114 -5.76 31.62 -13.78
N VAL A 115 -6.51 31.97 -12.73
CA VAL A 115 -7.07 30.98 -11.79
C VAL A 115 -8.06 30.06 -12.52
N ALA A 116 -8.93 30.60 -13.37
CA ALA A 116 -9.86 29.79 -14.17
C ALA A 116 -9.11 28.84 -15.12
N GLY A 117 -8.06 29.32 -15.78
CA GLY A 117 -7.20 28.50 -16.63
C GLY A 117 -6.51 27.36 -15.87
N LEU A 118 -6.01 27.63 -14.66
CA LEU A 118 -5.42 26.61 -13.80
C LEU A 118 -6.44 25.56 -13.34
N LEU A 119 -7.67 25.98 -13.02
CA LEU A 119 -8.75 25.05 -12.68
C LEU A 119 -9.11 24.14 -13.86
N VAL A 120 -9.22 24.71 -15.06
CA VAL A 120 -9.48 23.93 -16.28
C VAL A 120 -8.32 22.97 -16.55
N GLN A 121 -7.07 23.44 -16.47
CA GLN A 121 -5.88 22.59 -16.65
C GLN A 121 -5.85 21.44 -15.65
N ALA A 122 -6.07 21.72 -14.36
CA ALA A 122 -6.09 20.71 -13.31
C ALA A 122 -7.23 19.70 -13.51
N GLY A 123 -8.42 20.18 -13.91
CA GLY A 123 -9.56 19.32 -14.23
C GLY A 123 -9.29 18.41 -15.43
N VAL A 124 -8.74 18.95 -16.52
CA VAL A 124 -8.36 18.18 -17.71
C VAL A 124 -7.27 17.16 -17.35
N SER A 125 -6.24 17.57 -16.62
CA SER A 125 -5.16 16.67 -16.17
C SER A 125 -5.69 15.56 -15.26
N ALA A 126 -6.59 15.87 -14.34
CA ALA A 126 -7.19 14.87 -13.46
C ALA A 126 -8.10 13.90 -14.23
N TRP A 127 -8.79 14.38 -15.25
CA TRP A 127 -9.66 13.57 -16.10
C TRP A 127 -8.88 12.65 -17.04
N SER A 128 -7.75 13.12 -17.58
CA SER A 128 -6.90 12.33 -18.48
C SER A 128 -5.92 11.41 -17.76
N TYR A 129 -5.69 11.63 -16.46
CA TYR A 129 -4.75 10.83 -15.68
C TYR A 129 -5.30 9.43 -15.43
N GLN A 130 -4.70 8.44 -16.09
CA GLN A 130 -4.93 7.03 -15.78
C GLN A 130 -4.06 6.65 -14.58
N ARG A 131 -4.72 6.26 -13.48
CA ARG A 131 -4.02 5.74 -12.30
C ARG A 131 -3.32 4.42 -12.66
N PRO A 132 -2.14 4.13 -12.07
CA PRO A 132 -1.54 2.81 -12.14
C PRO A 132 -2.55 1.75 -11.71
N TYR A 133 -2.79 0.76 -12.56
CA TYR A 133 -3.67 -0.37 -12.28
C TYR A 133 -2.95 -1.67 -12.58
N VAL A 134 -3.31 -2.73 -11.85
CA VAL A 134 -2.80 -4.08 -12.05
C VAL A 134 -4.01 -5.02 -12.04
N SER A 135 -4.18 -5.82 -13.10
CA SER A 135 -5.28 -6.77 -13.25
C SER A 135 -4.80 -8.23 -13.15
N GLY A 136 -5.65 -9.20 -13.48
CA GLY A 136 -5.32 -10.64 -13.51
C GLY A 136 -5.63 -11.41 -12.22
N TYR A 137 -5.52 -10.76 -11.05
CA TYR A 137 -5.79 -11.39 -9.75
C TYR A 137 -7.22 -11.96 -9.62
N ALA A 138 -8.21 -11.30 -10.23
CA ALA A 138 -9.58 -11.78 -10.25
C ALA A 138 -9.72 -13.13 -10.99
N GLY A 139 -9.01 -13.30 -12.10
CA GLY A 139 -9.01 -14.55 -12.87
C GLY A 139 -8.39 -15.70 -12.08
N LEU A 140 -7.25 -15.44 -11.42
CA LEU A 140 -6.60 -16.41 -10.55
C LEU A 140 -7.51 -16.81 -9.39
N ALA A 141 -8.14 -15.84 -8.73
CA ALA A 141 -9.09 -16.07 -7.65
C ALA A 141 -10.26 -16.93 -8.13
N HIS A 142 -10.89 -16.58 -9.26
CA HIS A 142 -12.03 -17.33 -9.81
C HIS A 142 -11.66 -18.79 -10.11
N ARG A 143 -10.49 -19.03 -10.71
CA ARG A 143 -10.00 -20.39 -10.98
C ARG A 143 -9.78 -21.19 -9.69
N LEU A 144 -9.17 -20.56 -8.67
CA LEU A 144 -8.95 -21.20 -7.37
C LEU A 144 -10.28 -21.58 -6.69
N LEU A 145 -11.32 -20.77 -6.82
CA LEU A 145 -12.61 -21.04 -6.17
C LEU A 145 -13.36 -22.26 -6.74
N GLN A 146 -12.99 -22.70 -7.94
CA GLN A 146 -13.47 -23.96 -8.53
C GLN A 146 -12.83 -25.18 -7.87
N GLU A 147 -11.76 -24.99 -7.10
CA GLU A 147 -11.05 -26.05 -6.40
C GLU A 147 -11.66 -26.33 -5.02
N LYS A 148 -11.21 -27.45 -4.43
CA LYS A 148 -11.57 -27.81 -3.05
C LYS A 148 -10.83 -26.90 -2.06
N GLN A 149 -11.39 -26.74 -0.87
CA GLN A 149 -10.79 -25.97 0.24
C GLN A 149 -9.32 -26.33 0.50
N GLY A 150 -8.56 -25.38 1.05
CA GLY A 150 -7.17 -25.62 1.43
C GLY A 150 -6.38 -24.36 1.74
N VAL A 151 -5.14 -24.58 2.18
CA VAL A 151 -4.16 -23.52 2.40
C VAL A 151 -3.46 -23.18 1.09
N VAL A 152 -3.41 -21.90 0.77
CA VAL A 152 -2.79 -21.32 -0.41
C VAL A 152 -1.55 -20.57 0.02
N LEU A 153 -0.37 -21.07 -0.35
CA LEU A 153 0.86 -20.32 -0.20
C LEU A 153 0.92 -19.26 -1.31
N SER A 154 1.05 -17.98 -0.93
CA SER A 154 1.04 -16.87 -1.87
C SER A 154 2.39 -16.15 -1.86
N ASP A 155 3.06 -16.17 -3.02
CA ASP A 155 4.27 -15.41 -3.31
C ASP A 155 4.08 -14.57 -4.58
N VAL A 156 3.22 -13.57 -4.42
CA VAL A 156 2.86 -12.55 -5.42
C VAL A 156 3.17 -11.16 -4.86
N ARG A 157 3.34 -10.17 -5.72
CA ARG A 157 3.71 -8.80 -5.31
C ARG A 157 2.56 -8.06 -4.63
N LEU A 158 1.31 -8.27 -5.07
CA LEU A 158 0.10 -7.67 -4.50
C LEU A 158 -0.85 -8.73 -3.90
N PRO A 159 -0.48 -9.39 -2.80
CA PRO A 159 -1.30 -10.45 -2.20
C PRO A 159 -2.62 -9.92 -1.63
N GLY A 160 -2.73 -8.60 -1.39
CA GLY A 160 -3.97 -7.96 -0.95
C GLY A 160 -5.09 -8.08 -2.00
N ASP A 161 -4.76 -7.95 -3.27
CA ASP A 161 -5.73 -8.02 -4.37
C ASP A 161 -6.26 -9.44 -4.52
N LEU A 162 -5.38 -10.44 -4.43
CA LEU A 162 -5.77 -11.84 -4.39
C LEU A 162 -6.73 -12.14 -3.24
N ILE A 163 -6.38 -11.69 -2.03
CA ILE A 163 -7.23 -11.87 -0.84
C ILE A 163 -8.58 -11.16 -1.04
N PHE A 164 -8.59 -9.95 -1.58
CA PHE A 164 -9.81 -9.20 -1.84
C PHE A 164 -10.78 -9.97 -2.75
N PHE A 165 -10.32 -10.45 -3.91
CA PHE A 165 -11.17 -11.18 -4.85
C PHE A 165 -11.65 -12.53 -4.32
N ILE A 166 -10.79 -13.27 -3.59
CA ILE A 166 -11.18 -14.52 -2.94
C ILE A 166 -12.24 -14.24 -1.87
N ARG A 167 -12.00 -13.28 -0.97
CA ARG A 167 -12.93 -12.99 0.13
C ARG A 167 -14.26 -12.40 -0.35
N GLY A 168 -14.25 -11.65 -1.46
CA GLY A 168 -15.48 -11.16 -2.08
C GLY A 168 -16.35 -12.27 -2.71
N SER A 169 -15.75 -13.42 -3.02
CA SER A 169 -16.40 -14.49 -3.80
C SER A 169 -16.46 -15.86 -3.07
N ASP A 170 -15.96 -15.94 -1.84
CA ASP A 170 -15.90 -17.16 -1.00
C ASP A 170 -16.54 -16.89 0.37
N PRO A 171 -17.89 -16.84 0.47
CA PRO A 171 -18.59 -16.55 1.71
C PRO A 171 -18.27 -17.56 2.82
N ASP A 172 -18.00 -18.81 2.43
CA ASP A 172 -17.64 -19.92 3.33
C ASP A 172 -16.18 -19.89 3.79
N LYS A 173 -15.36 -18.95 3.28
CA LYS A 173 -13.96 -18.78 3.66
C LYS A 173 -13.13 -20.07 3.60
N ARG A 174 -13.40 -20.91 2.59
CA ARG A 174 -12.78 -22.21 2.32
C ARG A 174 -11.26 -22.14 2.10
N PHE A 175 -10.75 -20.97 1.75
CA PHE A 175 -9.32 -20.78 1.50
C PHE A 175 -8.63 -19.93 2.58
N ILE A 176 -7.45 -20.40 2.98
CA ILE A 176 -6.53 -19.67 3.86
C ILE A 176 -5.36 -19.20 3.00
N ILE A 177 -5.17 -17.89 2.91
CA ILE A 177 -4.10 -17.31 2.10
C ILE A 177 -2.90 -17.01 3.01
N ASP A 178 -1.88 -17.84 2.91
CA ASP A 178 -0.63 -17.70 3.63
C ASP A 178 0.38 -16.92 2.76
N ARG A 179 0.53 -15.64 3.08
CA ARG A 179 1.47 -14.70 2.41
C ARG A 179 2.75 -14.44 3.22
N LYS A 180 2.94 -15.15 4.33
CA LYS A 180 4.02 -14.88 5.30
C LYS A 180 4.80 -16.15 5.70
N ALA A 181 4.45 -17.31 5.15
CA ALA A 181 5.08 -18.60 5.48
C ALA A 181 6.59 -18.62 5.25
N LEU A 182 7.06 -18.01 4.16
CA LEU A 182 8.45 -18.15 3.71
C LEU A 182 9.35 -17.02 4.22
N TYR A 183 8.82 -15.81 4.29
CA TYR A 183 9.56 -14.63 4.74
C TYR A 183 8.57 -13.53 5.15
N VAL A 184 9.04 -12.59 5.97
CA VAL A 184 8.26 -11.44 6.43
C VAL A 184 9.07 -10.16 6.28
N VAL A 185 8.44 -9.11 5.76
CA VAL A 185 9.03 -7.77 5.63
C VAL A 185 8.33 -6.78 6.56
N ARG A 186 9.05 -5.76 7.02
CA ARG A 186 8.52 -4.69 7.85
C ARG A 186 7.93 -3.58 7.00
N ASN A 187 6.73 -3.78 6.46
CA ASN A 187 6.10 -2.93 5.43
C ASN A 187 6.86 -2.87 4.09
N LEU A 188 8.16 -2.55 4.08
CA LEU A 188 9.06 -2.66 2.94
C LEU A 188 10.36 -3.37 3.38
N LYS A 189 11.02 -4.10 2.47
CA LYS A 189 12.28 -4.81 2.76
C LYS A 189 13.36 -3.90 3.37
N LYS A 190 13.44 -2.64 2.93
CA LYS A 190 14.39 -1.63 3.44
C LYS A 190 14.21 -1.27 4.93
N TYR A 191 13.06 -1.57 5.53
CA TYR A 191 12.80 -1.36 6.96
C TYR A 191 13.05 -2.62 7.80
N GLY A 192 13.55 -3.69 7.18
CA GLY A 192 13.84 -4.97 7.80
C GLY A 192 13.04 -6.10 7.16
N SER A 193 13.66 -7.28 7.14
CA SER A 193 13.06 -8.53 6.67
C SER A 193 13.64 -9.71 7.45
N VAL A 194 12.83 -10.77 7.58
CA VAL A 194 13.25 -12.04 8.16
C VAL A 194 12.85 -13.15 7.20
N GLU A 195 13.81 -13.96 6.80
CA GLU A 195 13.55 -15.20 6.06
C GLU A 195 13.27 -16.34 7.03
N LEU A 196 12.09 -16.94 6.91
CA LEU A 196 11.63 -18.05 7.74
C LEU A 196 12.00 -19.41 7.13
N ALA A 197 12.17 -19.47 5.82
CA ALA A 197 12.73 -20.59 5.07
C ALA A 197 13.95 -20.10 4.28
N ARG A 198 15.01 -20.91 4.15
CA ARG A 198 16.23 -20.51 3.42
C ARG A 198 16.68 -21.54 2.38
N SER A 199 16.02 -22.70 2.34
CA SER A 199 16.34 -23.81 1.46
C SER A 199 15.09 -24.45 0.89
N THR A 200 15.24 -25.25 -0.17
CA THR A 200 14.16 -26.06 -0.74
C THR A 200 13.55 -27.01 0.29
N GLU A 201 14.38 -27.58 1.17
CA GLU A 201 13.91 -28.42 2.27
C GLU A 201 13.08 -27.63 3.28
N ASP A 202 13.48 -26.42 3.64
CA ASP A 202 12.70 -25.56 4.54
C ASP A 202 11.35 -25.15 3.94
N VAL A 203 11.32 -24.86 2.63
CA VAL A 203 10.09 -24.55 1.89
C VAL A 203 9.17 -25.77 1.91
N GLN A 204 9.68 -26.96 1.58
CA GLN A 204 8.90 -28.21 1.65
C GLN A 204 8.39 -28.48 3.07
N ASN A 205 9.24 -28.32 4.08
CA ASN A 205 8.88 -28.50 5.49
C ASN A 205 7.77 -27.52 5.90
N THR A 206 7.86 -26.26 5.49
CA THR A 206 6.83 -25.25 5.74
C THR A 206 5.51 -25.62 5.06
N MET A 207 5.57 -26.08 3.81
CA MET A 207 4.38 -26.52 3.08
C MET A 207 3.70 -27.73 3.73
N ARG A 208 4.47 -28.75 4.16
CA ARG A 208 3.92 -29.90 4.89
C ARG A 208 3.32 -29.48 6.24
N ARG A 209 4.06 -28.68 7.01
CA ARG A 209 3.64 -28.22 8.34
C ARG A 209 2.30 -27.47 8.28
N ASN A 210 2.15 -26.60 7.29
CA ASN A 210 0.96 -25.77 7.13
C ASN A 210 -0.14 -26.44 6.28
N GLY A 211 0.10 -27.63 5.72
CA GLY A 211 -0.84 -28.31 4.83
C GLY A 211 -1.13 -27.54 3.52
N VAL A 212 -0.10 -26.93 2.93
CA VAL A 212 -0.22 -26.13 1.70
C VAL A 212 -0.65 -27.02 0.55
N LYS A 213 -1.83 -26.71 0.01
CA LYS A 213 -2.45 -27.44 -1.09
C LYS A 213 -2.33 -26.70 -2.42
N TYR A 214 -2.38 -25.37 -2.39
CA TYR A 214 -2.24 -24.55 -3.58
C TYR A 214 -1.09 -23.58 -3.41
N VAL A 215 -0.45 -23.23 -4.52
CA VAL A 215 0.60 -22.20 -4.54
C VAL A 215 0.26 -21.19 -5.61
N ALA A 216 0.14 -19.93 -5.23
CA ALA A 216 -0.03 -18.81 -6.15
C ALA A 216 1.28 -18.02 -6.21
N ILE A 217 1.88 -17.91 -7.39
CA ILE A 217 3.10 -17.14 -7.60
C ILE A 217 2.95 -16.10 -8.70
N GLU A 218 3.82 -15.10 -8.66
CA GLU A 218 4.00 -14.14 -9.75
C GLU A 218 5.33 -14.42 -10.45
N GLU A 219 5.26 -14.57 -11.77
CA GLU A 219 6.39 -14.66 -12.69
C GLU A 219 6.66 -13.28 -13.30
N GLY A 220 7.95 -12.96 -13.48
CA GLY A 220 8.42 -11.64 -13.94
C GLY A 220 8.87 -10.72 -12.80
N MET A 221 8.42 -10.97 -11.57
CA MET A 221 8.86 -10.18 -10.42
C MET A 221 10.33 -10.43 -10.05
N THR A 222 11.01 -9.39 -9.56
CA THR A 222 12.35 -9.54 -8.97
C THR A 222 12.29 -10.35 -7.68
N LEU A 223 13.03 -11.45 -7.64
CA LEU A 223 13.16 -12.30 -6.45
C LEU A 223 14.22 -11.70 -5.52
N GLY A 224 13.87 -11.56 -4.25
CA GLY A 224 14.71 -10.90 -3.25
C GLY A 224 15.06 -11.77 -2.05
N PHE A 225 14.62 -13.04 -2.02
CA PHE A 225 14.84 -13.97 -0.91
C PHE A 225 15.17 -15.36 -1.46
N GLU A 226 16.02 -16.10 -0.76
CA GLU A 226 16.41 -17.46 -1.15
C GLU A 226 15.19 -18.38 -1.17
N ALA A 227 14.24 -18.17 -0.25
CA ALA A 227 12.99 -18.92 -0.20
C ALA A 227 12.16 -18.80 -1.50
N GLN A 228 12.22 -17.65 -2.19
CA GLN A 228 11.49 -17.46 -3.44
C GLN A 228 12.14 -18.27 -4.57
N HIS A 229 13.48 -18.25 -4.65
CA HIS A 229 14.23 -19.08 -5.59
C HIS A 229 13.96 -20.57 -5.36
N ALA A 230 14.10 -21.02 -4.11
CA ALA A 230 13.81 -22.39 -3.70
C ALA A 230 12.37 -22.83 -4.04
N LEU A 231 11.38 -21.94 -3.85
CA LEU A 231 10.00 -22.20 -4.25
C LEU A 231 9.86 -22.38 -5.76
N ARG A 232 10.51 -21.53 -6.58
CA ARG A 232 10.45 -21.66 -8.05
C ARG A 232 11.08 -22.96 -8.54
N ASP A 233 12.20 -23.37 -7.95
CA ASP A 233 12.83 -24.65 -8.28
C ASP A 233 11.94 -25.83 -7.90
N LEU A 234 11.30 -25.77 -6.74
CA LEU A 234 10.37 -26.80 -6.28
C LEU A 234 9.14 -26.94 -7.20
N LEU A 235 8.59 -25.83 -7.69
CA LEU A 235 7.43 -25.81 -8.59
C LEU A 235 7.71 -26.47 -9.97
N ARG A 236 8.98 -26.65 -10.34
CA ARG A 236 9.37 -27.36 -11.58
C ARG A 236 9.35 -28.89 -11.43
N THR A 237 9.20 -29.39 -10.21
CA THR A 237 9.16 -30.84 -9.94
C THR A 237 7.78 -31.44 -10.23
N LYS A 238 7.70 -32.77 -10.33
CA LYS A 238 6.44 -33.50 -10.52
C LYS A 238 5.46 -33.40 -9.34
N GLN A 239 5.88 -32.81 -8.22
CA GLN A 239 5.01 -32.57 -7.07
C GLN A 239 3.91 -31.56 -7.39
N PHE A 240 4.13 -30.67 -8.36
CA PHE A 240 3.23 -29.58 -8.69
C PHE A 240 2.58 -29.75 -10.05
N ARG A 241 1.29 -29.44 -10.10
CA ARG A 241 0.52 -29.35 -11.34
C ARG A 241 0.05 -27.92 -11.53
N LEU A 242 0.40 -27.31 -12.66
CA LEU A 242 -0.11 -26.00 -13.04
C LEU A 242 -1.62 -26.11 -13.31
N LEU A 243 -2.42 -25.30 -12.62
CA LEU A 243 -3.87 -25.22 -12.77
C LEU A 243 -4.31 -24.11 -13.72
N GLY A 244 -3.48 -23.08 -13.87
CA GLY A 244 -3.75 -21.94 -14.75
C GLY A 244 -2.67 -20.88 -14.70
N GLU A 245 -2.61 -20.11 -15.77
CA GLU A 245 -1.75 -18.96 -15.98
C GLU A 245 -2.64 -17.76 -16.35
N PHE A 246 -2.39 -16.63 -15.71
CA PHE A 246 -3.20 -15.42 -15.85
C PHE A 246 -2.28 -14.25 -16.16
N PRO A 247 -2.38 -13.63 -17.35
CA PRO A 247 -1.57 -12.47 -17.68
C PRO A 247 -1.93 -11.30 -16.77
N VAL A 248 -0.92 -10.52 -16.37
CA VAL A 248 -1.11 -9.25 -15.68
C VAL A 248 -1.25 -8.15 -16.73
N GLU A 249 -2.42 -7.51 -16.80
CA GLU A 249 -2.61 -6.30 -17.60
C GLU A 249 -2.45 -5.07 -16.73
N THR A 250 -1.68 -4.10 -17.21
CA THR A 250 -1.26 -2.96 -16.40
C THR A 250 -0.79 -1.80 -17.29
N ASN A 251 -0.92 -0.58 -16.78
CA ASN A 251 -0.23 0.61 -17.27
C ASN A 251 0.98 0.97 -16.39
N ASP A 252 1.33 0.14 -15.41
CA ASP A 252 2.49 0.27 -14.54
C ASP A 252 3.68 -0.53 -15.13
N PRO A 253 4.78 0.13 -15.53
CA PRO A 253 5.96 -0.55 -16.07
C PRO A 253 6.54 -1.63 -15.15
N ASP A 254 6.37 -1.48 -13.83
CA ASP A 254 6.89 -2.41 -12.83
C ASP A 254 6.23 -3.80 -12.86
N PHE A 255 5.09 -3.93 -13.54
CA PHE A 255 4.31 -5.16 -13.68
C PHE A 255 4.23 -5.62 -15.15
N ALA A 256 4.90 -4.92 -16.07
CA ALA A 256 4.81 -5.20 -17.49
C ALA A 256 5.34 -6.60 -17.83
N GLY A 257 4.52 -7.41 -18.48
CA GLY A 257 4.86 -8.79 -18.88
C GLY A 257 4.81 -9.81 -17.75
N HIS A 258 4.35 -9.42 -16.55
CA HIS A 258 4.18 -10.35 -15.44
C HIS A 258 3.01 -11.30 -15.68
N ARG A 259 3.06 -12.45 -15.00
CA ARG A 259 2.01 -13.47 -15.07
C ARG A 259 1.79 -14.07 -13.69
N LEU A 260 0.54 -14.36 -13.38
CA LEU A 260 0.18 -15.06 -12.16
C LEU A 260 -0.02 -16.53 -12.47
N LEU A 261 0.59 -17.41 -11.69
CA LEU A 261 0.54 -18.85 -11.88
C LEU A 261 -0.08 -19.49 -10.64
N LEU A 262 -1.02 -20.39 -10.87
CA LEU A 262 -1.65 -21.18 -9.81
C LEU A 262 -1.27 -22.65 -9.96
N TYR A 263 -0.69 -23.22 -8.91
CA TYR A 263 -0.30 -24.62 -8.85
C TYR A 263 -1.09 -25.37 -7.78
N GLU A 264 -1.33 -26.66 -8.03
CA GLU A 264 -1.75 -27.63 -7.03
C GLU A 264 -0.55 -28.47 -6.58
N ASN A 265 -0.42 -28.64 -5.27
CA ASN A 265 0.52 -29.56 -4.65
C ASN A 265 -0.12 -30.96 -4.57
N LEU A 266 0.36 -31.88 -5.40
CA LEU A 266 -0.15 -33.26 -5.47
C LEU A 266 0.22 -34.09 -4.24
N GLN A 267 1.18 -33.63 -3.44
CA GLN A 267 1.63 -34.26 -2.20
C GLN A 267 1.14 -33.49 -0.96
N ALA A 268 0.06 -32.73 -1.09
CA ALA A 268 -0.54 -32.02 0.03
C ALA A 268 -1.05 -33.02 1.09
N VAL A 269 -0.62 -32.81 2.33
CA VAL A 269 -1.06 -33.55 3.51
C VAL A 269 -1.82 -32.60 4.45
N PRO A 270 -2.70 -33.10 5.34
CA PRO A 270 -3.28 -32.28 6.39
C PRO A 270 -2.20 -31.54 7.20
N PRO A 271 -2.46 -30.31 7.69
CA PRO A 271 -1.51 -29.58 8.51
C PRO A 271 -1.06 -30.42 9.71
N THR A 272 0.25 -30.53 9.93
CA THR A 272 0.81 -31.25 11.09
C THR A 272 0.98 -30.35 12.31
N ALA A 273 0.95 -29.02 12.13
CA ALA A 273 1.01 -28.09 13.25
C ALA A 273 -0.36 -27.96 13.95
N GLU A 274 -0.36 -27.94 15.28
CA GLU A 274 -1.56 -27.62 16.06
C GLU A 274 -1.89 -26.12 16.02
N VAL A 275 -0.86 -25.29 15.84
CA VAL A 275 -0.97 -23.82 15.83
C VAL A 275 -0.25 -23.27 14.62
N TYR A 276 -0.95 -22.39 13.89
CA TYR A 276 -0.36 -21.56 12.86
C TYR A 276 0.18 -20.28 13.47
N ARG A 277 1.45 -19.98 13.20
CA ARG A 277 2.13 -18.79 13.70
C ARG A 277 2.47 -17.84 12.55
N VAL A 278 1.96 -16.63 12.64
CA VAL A 278 2.29 -15.54 11.72
C VAL A 278 3.29 -14.62 12.39
N LYS A 279 4.53 -14.60 11.89
CA LYS A 279 5.55 -13.68 12.38
C LYS A 279 5.11 -12.23 12.17
N MET A 280 5.13 -11.43 13.23
CA MET A 280 4.81 -10.01 13.19
C MET A 280 6.06 -9.17 13.46
N MET A 281 6.51 -8.42 12.45
CA MET A 281 7.68 -7.53 12.57
C MET A 281 7.33 -6.15 13.14
N THR A 282 6.04 -5.86 13.30
CA THR A 282 5.49 -4.58 13.74
C THR A 282 4.78 -4.66 15.09
N LEU A 283 4.66 -5.86 15.66
CA LEU A 283 4.08 -6.11 16.98
C LEU A 283 5.13 -6.85 17.81
N ASP A 284 5.03 -6.74 19.13
CA ASP A 284 5.92 -7.46 20.05
C ASP A 284 5.62 -8.97 20.07
N GLU A 285 4.39 -9.34 19.74
CA GLU A 285 3.91 -10.72 19.73
C GLU A 285 3.53 -11.19 18.33
N ASP A 286 3.81 -12.47 18.06
CA ASP A 286 3.37 -13.15 16.84
C ASP A 286 1.90 -13.56 16.95
N ILE A 287 1.16 -13.47 15.85
CA ILE A 287 -0.23 -13.94 15.84
C ILE A 287 -0.21 -15.47 15.81
N THR A 288 -0.90 -16.10 16.74
CA THR A 288 -1.07 -17.55 16.81
C THR A 288 -2.53 -17.91 16.66
N VAL A 289 -2.82 -18.90 15.82
CA VAL A 289 -4.18 -19.36 15.53
C VAL A 289 -4.21 -20.89 15.57
N PRO A 290 -5.09 -21.53 16.36
CA PRO A 290 -5.22 -22.98 16.34
C PRO A 290 -5.61 -23.47 14.94
N MET A 291 -4.90 -24.47 14.41
CA MET A 291 -5.18 -25.00 13.07
C MET A 291 -6.59 -25.60 12.97
N SER A 292 -7.13 -26.16 14.06
CA SER A 292 -8.52 -26.66 14.11
C SER A 292 -9.53 -25.58 13.73
N THR A 293 -9.38 -24.35 14.23
CA THR A 293 -10.30 -23.24 13.91
C THR A 293 -10.25 -22.83 12.43
N MET A 294 -9.14 -23.12 11.75
CA MET A 294 -8.92 -22.77 10.36
C MET A 294 -9.35 -23.88 9.39
N VAL A 295 -9.20 -25.15 9.78
CA VAL A 295 -9.61 -26.31 8.99
C VAL A 295 -11.11 -26.62 9.19
N ASP A 296 -11.60 -26.54 10.43
CA ASP A 296 -12.98 -26.88 10.80
C ASP A 296 -13.93 -25.68 10.70
N GLY A 297 -13.44 -24.45 10.90
CA GLY A 297 -14.24 -23.22 10.80
C GLY A 297 -14.84 -22.97 9.40
N ALA A 298 -14.25 -23.54 8.36
CA ALA A 298 -14.81 -23.58 7.00
C ALA A 298 -15.97 -24.60 6.85
N SER A 299 -16.09 -25.57 7.76
CA SER A 299 -17.15 -26.57 7.77
C SER A 299 -18.30 -26.22 8.73
N SER A 300 -18.05 -25.44 9.78
CA SER A 300 -19.03 -25.09 10.82
C SER A 300 -19.97 -23.93 10.47
N SER A 301 -19.77 -23.19 9.37
CA SER A 301 -20.76 -22.20 8.89
C SER A 301 -22.08 -22.84 8.41
N ARG A 302 -22.12 -24.18 8.30
CA ARG A 302 -23.28 -24.95 7.83
C ARG A 302 -24.38 -25.21 8.85
N SER A 303 -24.25 -24.83 10.14
CA SER A 303 -25.29 -25.14 11.14
C SER A 303 -26.11 -23.95 11.65
N GLY A 304 -25.87 -22.74 11.16
CA GLY A 304 -26.54 -21.52 11.62
C GLY A 304 -27.47 -20.91 10.59
N ASN A 305 -28.52 -21.64 10.18
CA ASN A 305 -29.77 -21.07 9.67
C ASN A 305 -30.85 -22.16 9.70
N ARG A 306 -31.62 -22.17 10.78
CA ARG A 306 -33.01 -22.61 10.83
C ARG A 306 -33.86 -21.38 11.09
#